data_AF-A0A6G1S4A9-F1
#
_entry.id   AF-A0A6G1S4A9-F1
#
_cell.length_a   1.000
_cell.length_b   1.000
_cell.length_c   1.000
_cell.angle_alpha   90.00
_cell.angle_beta   90.00
_cell.angle_gamma   90.00
#
_symmetry.space_group_name_H-M   'P 1'
#
loop_
_entity.id
_entity.type
_entity.pdbx_description
1 polymer ?
#
loop_
_entity_poly.entity_id
_entity_poly.type
_entity_poly.pdbx_seq_one_letter_code
_entity_poly.pdbx_strand_id
1 'polypeptide(L)'
;MIIMDKSINVLSQLFAIILATCYIELIATANGLEPLADNEKISLVMPDIRPDHGEQYLCIAHRVKRDSMGQFIVGFNPKGNTQHVHHMLMYGCQRPGIFQRDSPNFVWDCSGMHASSQTSDDAAGSLTVGTSFEEGPICQDDSRQEILYGWALDAPALKLPDGVGFKIGGLDSGIEFLVLQVHYGHYDAFQKLPSLTDNSGLVLDVRENNELSGITRRAGVLLLVSLGYVPQGLSKHEIWCELEDDIEIHP
;
A
#
# COMPACT_ATOMS: atom_id res chain seq x y z
N MET A 1 -77.92 -11.54 28.88
CA MET A 1 -76.70 -11.12 29.61
C MET A 1 -75.50 -11.63 28.81
N ILE A 2 -75.03 -10.84 27.84
CA ILE A 2 -73.79 -11.14 27.10
C ILE A 2 -72.70 -10.36 27.83
N ILE A 3 -71.90 -11.07 28.61
CA ILE A 3 -70.71 -10.51 29.25
C ILE A 3 -69.66 -10.42 28.14
N MET A 4 -69.50 -9.24 27.53
CA MET A 4 -68.42 -9.01 26.58
C MET A 4 -67.10 -8.92 27.36
N ASP A 5 -66.22 -9.86 27.05
CA ASP A 5 -64.96 -10.08 27.73
C ASP A 5 -63.96 -8.96 27.41
N LYS A 6 -63.75 -8.05 28.38
CA LYS A 6 -62.78 -6.94 28.27
C LYS A 6 -61.34 -7.42 28.04
N SER A 7 -61.05 -8.70 28.29
CA SER A 7 -59.73 -9.32 28.15
C SER A 7 -59.18 -9.30 26.71
N ILE A 8 -60.06 -9.45 25.71
CA ILE A 8 -59.67 -9.54 24.29
C ILE A 8 -59.11 -8.21 23.76
N ASN A 9 -59.65 -7.08 24.22
CA ASN A 9 -59.16 -5.75 23.85
C ASN A 9 -57.78 -5.44 24.44
N VAL A 10 -57.47 -5.94 25.64
CA VAL A 10 -56.18 -5.70 26.30
C VAL A 10 -55.07 -6.50 25.61
N LEU A 11 -55.34 -7.76 25.24
CA LEU A 11 -54.41 -8.60 24.48
C LEU A 11 -54.10 -8.02 23.09
N SER A 12 -55.13 -7.53 22.38
CA SER A 12 -54.95 -6.87 21.08
C SER A 12 -54.13 -5.58 21.18
N GLN A 13 -54.35 -4.77 22.22
CA GLN A 13 -53.57 -3.56 22.46
C GLN A 13 -52.11 -3.85 22.82
N LEU A 14 -51.86 -4.86 23.66
CA LEU A 14 -50.50 -5.31 24.00
C LEU A 14 -49.74 -5.78 22.76
N PHE A 15 -50.38 -6.56 21.89
CA PHE A 15 -49.77 -7.03 20.64
C PHE A 15 -49.41 -5.88 19.69
N ALA A 16 -50.30 -4.88 19.58
CA ALA A 16 -50.06 -3.69 18.77
C ALA A 16 -48.90 -2.84 19.30
N ILE A 17 -48.78 -2.70 20.63
CA ILE A 17 -47.68 -1.97 21.28
C ILE A 17 -46.35 -2.69 21.05
N ILE A 18 -46.30 -4.03 21.22
CA ILE A 18 -45.08 -4.82 21.01
C ILE A 18 -44.61 -4.73 19.54
N LEU A 19 -45.54 -4.81 18.58
CA LEU A 19 -45.21 -4.65 17.16
C LEU A 19 -44.69 -3.25 16.85
N ALA A 20 -45.30 -2.20 17.44
CA ALA A 20 -44.85 -0.84 17.27
C ALA A 20 -43.45 -0.59 17.86
N THR A 21 -43.15 -1.14 19.04
CA THR A 21 -41.82 -1.01 19.65
C THR A 21 -40.76 -1.79 18.89
N CYS A 22 -41.05 -3.02 18.45
CA CYS A 22 -40.16 -3.78 17.58
C CYS A 22 -39.88 -3.04 16.26
N TYR A 23 -40.91 -2.41 15.68
CA TYR A 23 -40.75 -1.64 14.44
C TYR A 23 -39.90 -0.39 14.64
N ILE A 24 -40.04 0.31 15.77
CA ILE A 24 -39.23 1.47 16.13
C ILE A 24 -37.76 1.05 16.38
N GLU A 25 -37.51 -0.05 17.09
CA GLU A 25 -36.16 -0.58 17.29
C GLU A 25 -35.52 -1.02 15.96
N LEU A 26 -36.28 -1.68 15.08
CA LEU A 26 -35.82 -2.05 13.75
C LEU A 26 -35.46 -0.82 12.90
N ILE A 27 -36.30 0.23 12.92
CA ILE A 27 -36.02 1.50 12.23
C ILE A 27 -34.80 2.20 12.83
N ALA A 28 -34.63 2.19 14.16
CA ALA A 28 -33.47 2.79 14.81
C ALA A 28 -32.16 2.05 14.43
N THR A 29 -32.18 0.72 14.33
CA THR A 29 -31.02 -0.06 13.84
C THR A 29 -30.74 0.14 12.36
N ALA A 30 -31.77 0.27 11.51
CA ALA A 30 -31.62 0.51 10.09
C ALA A 30 -31.11 1.94 9.78
N ASN A 31 -31.53 2.93 10.57
CA ASN A 31 -31.10 4.32 10.44
C ASN A 31 -29.75 4.62 11.12
N GLY A 32 -29.27 3.73 11.99
CA GLY A 32 -27.93 3.79 12.60
C GLY A 32 -26.84 3.14 11.75
N LEU A 33 -27.19 2.53 10.61
CA LEU A 33 -26.22 2.06 9.64
C LEU A 33 -25.73 3.28 8.85
N GLU A 34 -24.76 4.00 9.42
CA GLU A 34 -24.01 4.95 8.60
C GLU A 34 -23.46 4.19 7.38
N PRO A 35 -23.60 4.73 6.16
CA PRO A 35 -22.96 4.11 5.00
C PRO A 35 -21.49 4.00 5.35
N LEU A 36 -20.91 2.79 5.19
CA LEU A 36 -19.47 2.56 5.34
C LEU A 36 -18.78 3.72 4.63
N ALA A 37 -18.15 4.62 5.40
CA ALA A 37 -17.51 5.79 4.85
C ALA A 37 -16.59 5.32 3.72
N ASP A 38 -16.69 5.94 2.55
CA ASP A 38 -15.84 5.58 1.42
C ASP A 38 -14.38 5.69 1.88
N ASN A 39 -13.56 4.70 1.51
CA ASN A 39 -12.17 4.67 1.97
C ASN A 39 -11.46 5.95 1.47
N GLU A 40 -10.63 6.55 2.32
CA GLU A 40 -9.75 7.63 1.87
C GLU A 40 -8.80 7.06 0.82
N LYS A 41 -8.43 7.88 -0.18
CA LYS A 41 -7.57 7.43 -1.28
C LYS A 41 -6.24 8.18 -1.29
N ILE A 42 -5.15 7.43 -1.31
CA ILE A 42 -3.81 7.97 -1.57
C ILE A 42 -3.44 7.64 -3.01
N SER A 43 -3.26 8.67 -3.85
CA SER A 43 -2.81 8.50 -5.24
C SER A 43 -1.30 8.70 -5.32
N LEU A 44 -0.58 7.61 -5.60
CA LEU A 44 0.85 7.60 -5.80
C LEU A 44 1.14 7.16 -7.24
N VAL A 45 1.18 8.14 -8.14
CA VAL A 45 1.33 7.92 -9.58
C VAL A 45 2.45 8.79 -10.12
N MET A 46 3.11 8.31 -11.18
CA MET A 46 4.14 9.09 -11.85
C MET A 46 3.54 10.39 -12.45
N PRO A 47 4.24 11.54 -12.33
CA PRO A 47 3.71 12.83 -12.77
C PRO A 47 3.96 13.06 -14.26
N ASP A 48 3.34 12.25 -15.12
CA ASP A 48 3.50 12.28 -16.58
C ASP A 48 4.97 12.27 -17.02
N ILE A 49 5.71 11.26 -16.55
CA ILE A 49 7.15 11.16 -16.72
C ILE A 49 7.53 10.49 -18.04
N ARG A 50 8.76 10.71 -18.48
CA ARG A 50 9.37 10.03 -19.60
C ARG A 50 10.70 9.42 -19.14
N PRO A 51 10.83 8.08 -19.08
CA PRO A 51 12.11 7.43 -18.91
C PRO A 51 13.07 7.86 -20.03
N ASP A 52 14.36 7.94 -19.74
CA ASP A 52 15.38 8.35 -20.72
C ASP A 52 16.26 7.19 -21.22
N HIS A 53 16.21 6.05 -20.53
CA HIS A 53 16.86 4.81 -20.97
C HIS A 53 16.04 3.55 -20.62
N GLY A 54 16.47 2.40 -21.16
CA GLY A 54 15.84 1.10 -20.92
C GLY A 54 16.21 0.52 -19.56
N GLU A 55 15.32 -0.31 -19.00
CA GLU A 55 15.47 -0.91 -17.67
C GLU A 55 15.58 0.12 -16.53
N GLN A 56 15.03 1.32 -16.73
CA GLN A 56 15.10 2.40 -15.75
C GLN A 56 14.08 2.20 -14.63
N TYR A 57 14.51 2.40 -13.39
CA TYR A 57 13.67 2.38 -12.20
C TYR A 57 13.50 3.80 -11.69
N LEU A 58 12.27 4.31 -11.76
CA LEU A 58 11.96 5.64 -11.24
C LEU A 58 11.17 5.51 -9.93
N CYS A 59 11.51 6.37 -8.97
CA CYS A 59 10.88 6.41 -7.66
C CYS A 59 10.18 7.75 -7.41
N ILE A 60 9.05 7.69 -6.70
CA ILE A 60 8.31 8.84 -6.16
C ILE A 60 7.87 8.55 -4.73
N ALA A 61 7.88 9.56 -3.87
CA ALA A 61 7.52 9.43 -2.46
C ALA A 61 6.21 10.15 -2.13
N HIS A 62 5.41 9.55 -1.26
CA HIS A 62 4.27 10.17 -0.59
C HIS A 62 4.51 10.22 0.91
N ARG A 63 4.30 11.38 1.52
CA ARG A 63 4.41 11.54 2.96
C ARG A 63 3.10 11.15 3.64
N VAL A 64 3.12 10.14 4.51
CA VAL A 64 1.94 9.70 5.26
C VAL A 64 1.47 10.83 6.19
N LYS A 65 0.16 10.92 6.40
CA LYS A 65 -0.46 11.87 7.32
C LYS A 65 0.16 11.75 8.71
N ARG A 66 0.51 12.90 9.31
CA ARG A 66 0.96 12.96 10.71
C ARG A 66 -0.25 12.87 11.61
N ASP A 67 -0.63 11.65 11.93
CA ASP A 67 -1.59 11.29 12.96
C ASP A 67 -0.89 10.38 13.99
N SER A 68 -1.25 10.49 15.27
CA SER A 68 -0.61 9.69 16.33
C SER A 68 -0.98 8.21 16.27
N MET A 69 -2.17 7.88 15.76
CA MET A 69 -2.69 6.53 15.61
C MET A 69 -2.28 5.92 14.28
N GLY A 70 -2.15 6.74 13.23
CA GLY A 70 -1.81 6.30 11.88
C GLY A 70 -3.02 5.76 11.11
N GLN A 71 -2.74 5.08 10.00
CA GLN A 71 -3.74 4.58 9.05
C GLN A 71 -3.44 3.13 8.69
N PHE A 72 -4.42 2.46 8.08
CA PHE A 72 -4.27 1.14 7.47
C PHE A 72 -4.51 1.21 5.97
N ILE A 73 -3.59 0.65 5.19
CA ILE A 73 -3.83 0.36 3.77
C ILE A 73 -4.65 -0.93 3.71
N VAL A 74 -5.83 -0.84 3.10
CA VAL A 74 -6.81 -1.94 3.00
C VAL A 74 -7.02 -2.39 1.55
N GLY A 75 -6.48 -1.65 0.58
CA GLY A 75 -6.59 -1.98 -0.84
C GLY A 75 -5.47 -1.35 -1.68
N PHE A 76 -5.05 -2.07 -2.71
CA PHE A 76 -4.05 -1.65 -3.68
C PHE A 76 -4.68 -1.70 -5.08
N ASN A 77 -4.85 -0.54 -5.70
CA ASN A 77 -5.43 -0.43 -7.03
C ASN A 77 -4.34 -0.02 -8.03
N PRO A 78 -3.73 -0.97 -8.76
CA PRO A 78 -2.70 -0.67 -9.75
C PRO A 78 -3.29 0.04 -10.96
N LYS A 79 -2.60 1.10 -11.37
CA LYS A 79 -2.78 1.80 -12.64
C LYS A 79 -1.51 1.59 -13.45
N GLY A 80 -1.29 0.38 -13.95
CA GLY A 80 -0.13 0.06 -14.76
C GLY A 80 -0.45 0.14 -16.26
N ASN A 81 0.48 0.67 -17.05
CA ASN A 81 0.47 0.46 -18.49
C ASN A 81 1.52 -0.59 -18.88
N THR A 82 1.05 -1.81 -19.15
CA THR A 82 1.88 -2.98 -19.47
C THR A 82 2.66 -2.83 -20.78
N GLN A 83 2.35 -1.81 -21.61
CA GLN A 83 3.12 -1.53 -22.82
C GLN A 83 4.52 -0.99 -22.54
N HIS A 84 4.77 -0.45 -21.34
CA HIS A 84 6.08 0.11 -20.98
C HIS A 84 6.50 -0.09 -19.53
N VAL A 85 5.58 -0.36 -18.61
CA VAL A 85 5.90 -0.75 -17.23
C VAL A 85 5.98 -2.27 -17.13
N HIS A 86 7.11 -2.77 -16.62
CA HIS A 86 7.32 -4.20 -16.38
C HIS A 86 6.76 -4.64 -15.02
N HIS A 87 7.04 -3.86 -13.96
CA HIS A 87 6.49 -4.07 -12.62
C HIS A 87 6.51 -2.79 -11.79
N MET A 88 5.78 -2.80 -10.68
CA MET A 88 5.75 -1.73 -9.68
C MET A 88 5.93 -2.33 -8.30
N LEU A 89 6.75 -1.70 -7.47
CA LEU A 89 6.97 -2.09 -6.07
C LEU A 89 6.67 -0.91 -5.16
N MET A 90 6.01 -1.17 -4.03
CA MET A 90 5.75 -0.15 -3.03
C MET A 90 6.44 -0.49 -1.72
N TYR A 91 7.10 0.52 -1.17
CA TYR A 91 7.87 0.44 0.05
C TYR A 91 7.34 1.40 1.11
N GLY A 92 7.43 0.98 2.37
CA GLY A 92 7.37 1.87 3.53
C GLY A 92 8.77 2.29 3.93
N CYS A 93 9.01 3.61 4.00
CA CYS A 93 10.26 4.19 4.48
C CYS A 93 10.01 5.08 5.70
N GLN A 94 11.01 5.20 6.58
CA GLN A 94 11.06 6.33 7.51
C GLN A 94 11.51 7.61 6.82
N ARG A 95 12.48 7.52 5.90
CA ARG A 95 12.94 8.60 5.01
C ARG A 95 13.14 8.05 3.60
N PRO A 96 12.52 8.65 2.56
CA PRO A 96 12.76 8.23 1.18
C PRO A 96 14.17 8.62 0.75
N GLY A 97 14.75 7.97 -0.25
CA GLY A 97 16.11 8.25 -0.71
C GLY A 97 16.32 9.73 -1.03
N ILE A 98 15.38 10.33 -1.76
CA ILE A 98 15.34 11.76 -2.01
C ILE A 98 14.00 12.34 -1.54
N PHE A 99 14.05 13.42 -0.76
CA PHE A 99 12.85 14.14 -0.33
C PHE A 99 13.00 15.64 -0.60
N GLN A 100 12.15 16.17 -1.48
CA GLN A 100 12.03 17.61 -1.72
C GLN A 100 10.73 18.11 -1.13
N ARG A 101 10.82 18.89 -0.04
CA ARG A 101 9.64 19.44 0.67
C ARG A 101 8.73 20.25 -0.25
N ASP A 102 9.31 21.05 -1.13
CA ASP A 102 8.58 21.96 -2.01
C ASP A 102 8.21 21.32 -3.36
N SER A 103 8.69 20.08 -3.60
CA SER A 103 8.42 19.28 -4.80
C SER A 103 7.98 17.87 -4.38
N PRO A 104 6.77 17.70 -3.82
CA PRO A 104 6.30 16.40 -3.32
C PRO A 104 6.17 15.33 -4.42
N ASN A 105 6.12 15.74 -5.68
CA ASN A 105 6.10 14.85 -6.85
C ASN A 105 7.50 14.71 -7.49
N PHE A 106 8.57 15.01 -6.76
CA PHE A 106 9.92 14.82 -7.27
C PHE A 106 10.16 13.33 -7.58
N VAL A 107 10.72 13.08 -8.76
CA VAL A 107 11.04 11.75 -9.26
C VAL A 107 12.55 11.62 -9.34
N TRP A 108 13.07 10.49 -8.88
CA TRP A 108 14.50 10.18 -8.96
C TRP A 108 14.73 8.81 -9.55
N ASP A 109 15.93 8.60 -10.07
CA ASP A 109 16.37 7.30 -10.55
C ASP A 109 16.83 6.46 -9.35
N CYS A 110 16.12 5.37 -9.11
CA CYS A 110 16.38 4.44 -8.02
C CYS A 110 16.83 3.07 -8.50
N SER A 111 17.41 3.01 -9.70
CA SER A 111 17.98 1.80 -10.30
C SER A 111 19.19 1.27 -9.54
N GLY A 112 19.83 2.10 -8.70
CA GLY A 112 20.92 1.71 -7.81
C GLY A 112 20.44 0.77 -6.70
N MET A 113 20.31 -0.53 -7.00
CA MET A 113 20.11 -1.55 -5.97
C MET A 113 21.44 -1.84 -5.27
N HIS A 114 21.52 -1.49 -3.97
CA HIS A 114 22.64 -1.65 -3.02
C HIS A 114 23.73 -0.56 -3.00
N ALA A 115 23.50 0.52 -2.25
CA ALA A 115 24.58 1.21 -1.54
C ALA A 115 24.98 0.48 -0.23
N SER A 116 24.47 -0.74 0.01
CA SER A 116 25.00 -1.64 1.04
C SER A 116 26.04 -2.58 0.41
N SER A 117 27.32 -2.31 0.69
CA SER A 117 28.53 -3.06 0.31
C SER A 117 29.03 -2.93 -1.14
N GLN A 118 29.64 -1.80 -1.46
CA GLN A 118 30.96 -1.79 -2.12
C GLN A 118 31.71 -0.49 -1.80
N THR A 119 32.83 -0.63 -1.11
CA THR A 119 33.89 0.36 -1.09
C THR A 119 34.48 0.44 -2.49
N SER A 120 34.02 1.40 -3.28
CA SER A 120 34.77 1.92 -4.42
C SER A 120 34.71 3.44 -4.34
N ASP A 121 35.89 4.04 -4.38
CA ASP A 121 36.22 5.44 -4.09
C ASP A 121 35.60 6.49 -5.04
N ASP A 122 34.39 6.25 -5.56
CA ASP A 122 33.69 7.11 -6.52
C ASP A 122 32.40 7.73 -5.93
N ALA A 123 32.34 7.84 -4.60
CA ALA A 123 31.30 8.57 -3.89
C ALA A 123 31.51 10.10 -4.02
N ALA A 124 31.24 10.63 -5.21
CA ALA A 124 31.01 12.05 -5.43
C ALA A 124 30.23 12.26 -6.73
N GLY A 125 28.90 12.34 -6.64
CA GLY A 125 28.06 13.10 -7.59
C GLY A 125 28.37 12.94 -9.07
N SER A 126 28.62 11.71 -9.52
CA SER A 126 28.74 11.45 -10.95
C SER A 126 27.34 11.36 -11.51
N LEU A 127 26.85 12.44 -12.12
CA LEU A 127 25.87 12.35 -13.19
C LEU A 127 26.35 11.22 -14.11
N THR A 128 25.76 10.03 -14.02
CA THR A 128 25.99 9.05 -15.07
C THR A 128 25.56 9.73 -16.37
N VAL A 129 26.50 9.83 -17.30
CA VAL A 129 26.31 10.54 -18.56
C VAL A 129 25.17 9.84 -19.31
N GLY A 130 23.94 10.32 -19.16
CA GLY A 130 22.78 9.70 -19.81
C GLY A 130 21.42 9.89 -19.13
N THR A 131 21.36 10.14 -17.81
CA THR A 131 20.07 10.32 -17.10
C THR A 131 19.80 11.80 -16.77
N SER A 132 18.53 12.18 -16.92
CA SER A 132 17.94 13.47 -16.58
C SER A 132 17.40 13.51 -15.14
N PHE A 133 17.50 12.40 -14.42
CA PHE A 133 17.04 12.23 -13.05
C PHE A 133 18.24 12.18 -12.09
N GLU A 134 18.07 12.76 -10.90
CA GLU A 134 19.01 12.57 -9.80
C GLU A 134 18.98 11.09 -9.37
N GLU A 135 20.13 10.49 -9.10
CA GLU A 135 20.23 9.11 -8.63
C GLU A 135 20.12 9.06 -7.10
N GLY A 136 19.40 8.07 -6.57
CA GLY A 136 19.30 7.84 -5.13
C GLY A 136 18.65 6.51 -4.78
N PRO A 137 18.83 6.00 -3.55
CA PRO A 137 18.22 4.75 -3.12
C PRO A 137 16.70 4.88 -2.98
N ILE A 138 15.99 3.77 -2.72
CA ILE A 138 14.53 3.78 -2.50
C ILE A 138 14.20 4.50 -1.18
N CYS A 139 14.77 4.02 -0.08
CA CYS A 139 14.84 4.72 1.21
C CYS A 139 16.29 5.16 1.46
N GLN A 140 16.52 6.14 2.35
CA GLN A 140 17.88 6.48 2.78
C GLN A 140 18.58 5.26 3.43
N ASP A 141 19.90 5.17 3.33
CA ASP A 141 20.67 4.00 3.82
C ASP A 141 20.50 3.73 5.32
N ASP A 142 20.24 4.77 6.12
CA ASP A 142 19.99 4.70 7.55
C ASP A 142 18.49 4.68 7.91
N SER A 143 17.62 4.53 6.91
CA SER A 143 16.17 4.43 7.07
C SER A 143 15.71 2.97 7.11
N ARG A 144 14.71 2.69 7.95
CA ARG A 144 13.90 1.48 7.81
C ARG A 144 13.27 1.43 6.42
N GLN A 145 13.34 0.27 5.78
CA GLN A 145 12.72 -0.03 4.48
C GLN A 145 11.92 -1.32 4.61
N GLU A 146 10.67 -1.29 4.18
CA GLU A 146 9.79 -2.46 4.13
C GLU A 146 9.11 -2.55 2.79
N ILE A 147 9.12 -3.71 2.16
CA ILE A 147 8.27 -3.95 0.98
C ILE A 147 6.83 -4.17 1.47
N LEU A 148 5.88 -3.46 0.87
CA LEU A 148 4.46 -3.52 1.25
C LEU A 148 3.61 -4.19 0.17
N TYR A 149 3.97 -3.98 -1.10
CA TYR A 149 3.20 -4.47 -2.23
C TYR A 149 4.05 -4.59 -3.48
N GLY A 150 3.70 -5.53 -4.35
CA GLY A 150 4.26 -5.67 -5.68
C GLY A 150 3.17 -5.96 -6.70
N TRP A 151 3.33 -5.37 -7.88
CA TRP A 151 2.50 -5.63 -9.05
C TRP A 151 3.40 -5.98 -10.23
N ALA A 152 3.04 -7.03 -10.96
CA ALA A 152 3.70 -7.42 -12.21
C ALA A 152 2.64 -7.67 -13.27
N LEU A 153 2.97 -7.35 -14.52
CA LEU A 153 2.26 -7.64 -15.77
C LEU A 153 1.00 -8.53 -15.64
N ASP A 154 -0.19 -7.91 -15.67
CA ASP A 154 -1.51 -8.57 -15.62
C ASP A 154 -1.83 -9.40 -14.37
N ALA A 155 -1.05 -9.27 -13.29
CA ALA A 155 -1.42 -9.85 -12.00
C ALA A 155 -2.73 -9.25 -11.50
N PRO A 156 -3.67 -10.08 -11.00
CA PRO A 156 -4.88 -9.57 -10.37
C PRO A 156 -4.51 -8.71 -9.16
N ALA A 157 -5.30 -7.66 -8.90
CA ALA A 157 -5.12 -6.83 -7.72
C ALA A 157 -5.17 -7.70 -6.45
N LEU A 158 -4.25 -7.45 -5.52
CA LEU A 158 -4.23 -8.11 -4.22
C LEU A 158 -5.51 -7.74 -3.47
N LYS A 159 -6.28 -8.76 -3.08
CA LYS A 159 -7.42 -8.60 -2.18
C LYS A 159 -6.99 -9.03 -0.80
N LEU A 160 -6.93 -8.08 0.12
CA LEU A 160 -6.73 -8.40 1.54
C LEU A 160 -8.01 -9.06 2.08
N PRO A 161 -7.88 -10.03 3.01
CA PRO A 161 -9.03 -10.55 3.74
C PRO A 161 -9.76 -9.44 4.50
N ASP A 162 -11.05 -9.65 4.79
CA ASP A 162 -11.82 -8.69 5.56
C ASP A 162 -11.18 -8.44 6.94
N GLY A 163 -11.11 -7.17 7.33
CA GLY A 163 -10.52 -6.74 8.59
C GLY A 163 -8.99 -6.80 8.65
N VAL A 164 -8.30 -7.00 7.51
CA VAL A 164 -6.84 -7.00 7.41
C VAL A 164 -6.35 -5.71 6.74
N GLY A 165 -5.28 -5.10 7.28
CA GLY A 165 -4.64 -3.94 6.64
C GLY A 165 -3.18 -3.75 7.04
N PHE A 166 -2.39 -3.13 6.16
CA PHE A 166 -1.00 -2.75 6.45
C PHE A 166 -0.98 -1.43 7.22
N LYS A 167 -0.35 -1.42 8.41
CA LYS A 167 -0.28 -0.21 9.22
C LYS A 167 0.77 0.76 8.69
N ILE A 168 0.40 2.03 8.53
CA ILE A 168 1.29 3.13 8.10
C ILE A 168 1.09 4.35 9.01
N GLY A 169 2.10 5.21 9.14
CA GLY A 169 2.03 6.36 10.04
C GLY A 169 1.85 5.96 11.51
N GLY A 170 1.41 6.90 12.35
CA GLY A 170 1.38 6.66 13.79
C GLY A 170 2.77 6.60 14.41
N LEU A 171 2.81 6.43 15.73
CA LEU A 171 4.08 6.41 16.48
C LEU A 171 4.80 5.04 16.43
N ASP A 172 4.10 3.97 16.03
CA ASP A 172 4.56 2.58 16.16
C ASP A 172 4.72 1.81 14.84
N SER A 173 4.39 2.39 13.67
CA SER A 173 4.61 1.68 12.39
C SER A 173 6.06 1.76 11.91
N GLY A 174 6.74 2.89 12.15
CA GLY A 174 8.03 3.18 11.53
C GLY A 174 7.96 3.55 10.04
N ILE A 175 6.76 3.68 9.47
CA ILE A 175 6.51 4.04 8.07
C ILE A 175 5.95 5.46 8.01
N GLU A 176 6.81 6.44 7.72
CA GLU A 176 6.43 7.85 7.58
C GLU A 176 6.22 8.26 6.11
N PHE A 177 6.78 7.49 5.18
CA PHE A 177 6.69 7.70 3.75
C PHE A 177 6.37 6.40 3.02
N LEU A 178 5.62 6.52 1.94
CA LEU A 178 5.41 5.47 0.97
C LEU A 178 6.25 5.81 -0.26
N VAL A 179 7.06 4.88 -0.74
CA VAL A 179 7.85 5.05 -1.96
C VAL A 179 7.35 4.05 -2.99
N LEU A 180 6.95 4.56 -4.15
CA LEU A 180 6.61 3.74 -5.30
C LEU A 180 7.81 3.72 -6.24
N GLN A 181 8.29 2.51 -6.57
CA GLN A 181 9.23 2.24 -7.63
C GLN A 181 8.48 1.70 -8.85
N VAL A 182 8.71 2.29 -10.01
CA VAL A 182 8.18 1.82 -11.30
C VAL A 182 9.34 1.42 -12.19
N HIS A 183 9.32 0.18 -12.66
CA HIS A 183 10.34 -0.34 -13.58
C HIS A 183 9.85 -0.24 -15.03
N TYR A 184 10.54 0.56 -15.84
CA TYR A 184 10.27 0.77 -17.25
C TYR A 184 11.10 -0.15 -18.14
N GLY A 185 10.64 -1.40 -18.28
CA GLY A 185 11.33 -2.42 -19.09
C GLY A 185 11.15 -2.29 -20.61
N HIS A 186 10.15 -1.56 -21.11
CA HIS A 186 9.94 -1.39 -22.56
C HIS A 186 10.08 0.07 -23.02
N TYR A 187 11.33 0.55 -23.05
CA TYR A 187 11.65 1.94 -23.43
C TYR A 187 11.43 2.26 -24.92
N ASP A 188 11.35 1.25 -25.79
CA ASP A 188 11.16 1.43 -27.24
C ASP A 188 9.96 2.30 -27.61
N ALA A 189 8.88 2.25 -26.81
CA ALA A 189 7.69 3.06 -27.02
C ALA A 189 8.00 4.56 -26.90
N PHE A 190 8.78 4.93 -25.89
CA PHE A 190 9.20 6.32 -25.67
C PHE A 190 10.14 6.79 -26.78
N GLN A 191 11.08 5.97 -27.25
CA GLN A 191 11.96 6.35 -28.37
C GLN A 191 11.18 6.69 -29.65
N LYS A 192 10.10 5.94 -29.93
CA LYS A 192 9.29 6.11 -31.15
C LYS A 192 8.34 7.30 -31.07
N LEU A 193 7.87 7.65 -29.88
CA LEU A 193 6.86 8.69 -29.66
C LEU A 193 7.41 9.76 -28.69
N PRO A 194 7.93 10.88 -29.21
CA PRO A 194 8.51 11.95 -28.37
C PRO A 194 7.52 12.58 -27.38
N SER A 195 6.23 12.58 -27.70
CA SER A 195 5.16 13.11 -26.84
C SER A 195 4.60 12.09 -25.84
N LEU A 196 5.10 10.85 -25.85
CA LEU A 196 4.65 9.83 -24.91
C LEU A 196 5.21 10.14 -23.52
N THR A 197 4.29 10.19 -22.56
CA THR A 197 4.55 10.26 -21.12
C THR A 197 3.79 9.14 -20.42
N ASP A 198 4.17 8.85 -19.19
CA ASP A 198 3.52 7.84 -18.35
C ASP A 198 3.15 8.38 -16.97
N ASN A 199 1.98 7.92 -16.50
CA ASN A 199 1.46 8.19 -15.18
C ASN A 199 1.07 6.91 -14.43
N SER A 200 1.80 5.82 -14.70
CA SER A 200 1.56 4.56 -14.02
C SER A 200 1.83 4.69 -12.52
N GLY A 201 1.13 3.89 -11.72
CA GLY A 201 1.34 3.83 -10.28
C GLY A 201 0.25 3.11 -9.51
N LEU A 202 -0.01 3.55 -8.28
CA LEU A 202 -0.93 2.93 -7.33
C LEU A 202 -1.92 3.94 -6.76
N VAL A 203 -3.17 3.53 -6.64
CA VAL A 203 -4.15 4.20 -5.79
C VAL A 203 -4.46 3.29 -4.61
N LEU A 204 -4.13 3.75 -3.42
CA LEU A 204 -4.33 3.01 -2.18
C LEU A 204 -5.67 3.38 -1.57
N ASP A 205 -6.39 2.38 -1.07
CA ASP A 205 -7.52 2.59 -0.19
C ASP A 205 -7.02 2.53 1.25
N VAL A 206 -7.28 3.59 2.03
CA VAL A 206 -6.83 3.72 3.41
C VAL A 206 -7.97 4.02 4.37
N ARG A 207 -7.79 3.58 5.62
CA ARG A 207 -8.69 3.84 6.75
C ARG A 207 -7.89 4.36 7.93
N GLU A 208 -8.45 5.30 8.68
CA GLU A 208 -7.85 5.76 9.94
C GLU A 208 -7.74 4.60 10.95
N ASN A 209 -6.70 4.58 11.76
CA ASN A 209 -6.54 3.58 12.82
C ASN A 209 -7.41 3.94 14.03
N ASN A 210 -8.69 3.56 13.97
CA ASN A 210 -9.65 3.71 15.06
C ASN A 210 -10.66 2.56 15.09
N GLU A 211 -11.54 2.56 16.10
CA GLU A 211 -12.56 1.51 16.31
C GLU A 211 -13.55 1.34 15.15
N LEU A 212 -13.74 2.38 14.33
CA LEU A 212 -14.65 2.39 13.19
C LEU A 212 -14.00 1.85 11.90
N SER A 213 -12.69 1.61 11.90
CA SER A 213 -11.95 1.14 10.71
C SER A 213 -12.34 -0.28 10.27
N GLY A 214 -12.87 -1.07 11.20
CA GLY A 214 -13.15 -2.49 10.99
C GLY A 214 -11.90 -3.37 10.84
N ILE A 215 -10.70 -2.83 11.07
CA ILE A 215 -9.43 -3.57 10.99
C ILE A 215 -9.14 -4.25 12.31
N THR A 216 -9.07 -5.57 12.27
CA THR A 216 -8.86 -6.45 13.43
C THR A 216 -7.52 -7.16 13.37
N ARG A 217 -6.86 -7.19 12.21
CA ARG A 217 -5.57 -7.84 11.99
C ARG A 217 -4.64 -6.96 11.17
N ARG A 218 -3.35 -7.00 11.52
CA ARG A 218 -2.30 -6.30 10.80
C ARG A 218 -1.70 -7.21 9.73
N ALA A 219 -1.60 -6.72 8.50
CA ALA A 219 -0.81 -7.37 7.46
C ALA A 219 0.68 -7.07 7.66
N GLY A 220 1.53 -8.02 7.30
CA GLY A 220 2.99 -7.90 7.33
C GLY A 220 3.63 -8.73 6.25
N VAL A 221 4.93 -8.49 6.01
CA VAL A 221 5.73 -9.26 5.04
C VAL A 221 6.87 -9.94 5.79
N LEU A 222 6.94 -11.27 5.66
CA LEU A 222 8.09 -12.04 6.12
C LEU A 222 9.08 -12.20 4.95
N LEU A 223 10.23 -11.54 5.06
CA LEU A 223 11.27 -11.59 4.03
C LEU A 223 12.30 -12.68 4.33
N LEU A 224 12.43 -13.65 3.43
CA LEU A 224 13.44 -14.70 3.48
C LEU A 224 14.44 -14.48 2.34
N VAL A 225 15.72 -14.29 2.67
CA VAL A 225 16.79 -14.02 1.69
C VAL A 225 17.90 -15.05 1.84
N SER A 226 18.34 -15.62 0.71
CA SER A 226 19.57 -16.41 0.65
C SER A 226 20.68 -15.54 0.07
N LEU A 227 21.81 -15.49 0.75
CA LEU A 227 23.03 -14.84 0.29
C LEU A 227 24.12 -15.90 0.15
N GLY A 228 24.95 -15.81 -0.88
CA GLY A 228 26.06 -16.72 -1.05
C GLY A 228 26.60 -16.78 -2.46
N TYR A 229 27.56 -17.69 -2.67
CA TYR A 229 28.17 -17.98 -3.95
C TYR A 229 27.45 -19.14 -4.64
N VAL A 230 27.10 -18.96 -5.92
CA VAL A 230 26.53 -20.01 -6.76
C VAL A 230 27.67 -20.61 -7.59
N PRO A 231 28.07 -21.87 -7.36
CA PRO A 231 29.12 -22.52 -8.15
C PRO A 231 28.65 -22.80 -9.57
N GLN A 232 29.61 -22.93 -10.51
CA GLN A 232 29.32 -23.35 -11.87
C GLN A 232 28.76 -24.78 -11.88
N GLY A 233 27.59 -24.96 -12.49
CA GLY A 233 26.90 -26.26 -12.58
C GLY A 233 25.52 -26.23 -11.92
N LEU A 234 25.09 -27.37 -11.38
CA LEU A 234 23.82 -27.48 -10.67
C LEU A 234 24.00 -27.08 -9.20
N SER A 235 23.30 -26.03 -8.77
CA SER A 235 23.21 -25.64 -7.37
C SER A 235 21.76 -25.72 -6.88
N LYS A 236 21.58 -26.08 -5.61
CA LYS A 236 20.28 -26.04 -4.91
C LYS A 236 20.44 -25.20 -3.66
N HIS A 237 19.51 -24.28 -3.44
CA HIS A 237 19.50 -23.38 -2.30
C HIS A 237 18.17 -23.53 -1.59
N GLU A 238 18.22 -23.71 -0.28
CA GLU A 238 17.04 -23.82 0.59
C GLU A 238 17.19 -22.79 1.72
N ILE A 239 16.07 -22.20 2.13
CA ILE A 239 16.00 -21.28 3.26
C ILE A 239 14.97 -21.85 4.22
N TRP A 240 15.33 -21.97 5.48
CA TRP A 240 14.42 -22.28 6.57
C TRP A 240 14.85 -21.50 7.80
N CYS A 241 13.89 -21.04 8.58
CA CYS A 241 14.11 -20.38 9.86
C CYS A 241 13.02 -20.85 10.82
N GLU A 242 13.40 -21.10 12.07
CA GLU A 242 12.44 -21.23 13.16
C GLU A 242 11.98 -19.83 13.56
N LEU A 243 10.68 -19.64 13.69
CA LEU A 243 10.07 -18.37 14.07
C LEU A 243 9.41 -18.53 15.44
N GLU A 244 10.01 -17.90 16.45
CA GLU A 244 9.45 -17.78 17.79
C GLU A 244 9.02 -16.32 17.99
N ASP A 245 7.71 -16.08 18.01
CA ASP A 245 7.12 -14.76 18.18
C ASP A 245 5.87 -14.88 19.08
N ASP A 246 5.52 -13.79 19.79
CA ASP A 246 4.29 -13.73 20.58
C ASP A 246 3.06 -13.35 19.73
N ILE A 247 3.29 -13.09 18.43
CA ILE A 247 2.29 -12.78 17.43
C ILE A 247 1.89 -14.05 16.65
N GLU A 248 0.60 -14.36 16.63
CA GLU A 248 0.06 -15.42 15.76
C GLU A 248 0.04 -14.96 14.29
N ILE A 249 0.72 -15.71 13.42
CA ILE A 249 0.78 -15.43 11.97
C ILE A 249 -0.14 -16.39 11.23
N HIS A 250 -0.97 -15.83 10.34
CA HIS A 250 -1.81 -16.59 9.41
C HIS A 250 -1.24 -16.45 7.98
N PRO A 251 -0.51 -17.46 7.49
CA PRO A 251 0.07 -17.45 6.14
C PRO A 251 -0.98 -17.60 5.04
#